data_AF-A0A0T6ZRJ3-F1
#
_entry.id   AF-A0A0T6ZRJ3-F1
#
_cell.length_a   1.000
_cell.length_b   1.000
_cell.length_c   1.000
_cell.angle_alpha   90.00
_cell.angle_beta   90.00
_cell.angle_gamma   90.00
#
_symmetry.space_group_name_H-M   'P 1'
#
loop_
_entity.id
_entity.type
_entity.pdbx_description
1 polymer ?
#
loop_
_entity_poly.entity_id
_entity_poly.type
_entity_poly.pdbx_seq_one_letter_code
_entity_poly.pdbx_strand_id
1 'polypeptide(L)'
;MLVGPYANGKTMIAERFAVEHLRSSPEQRVWIAQTREGAGLGHFYASILRALRAPGGDIWDVGRKAEQLDHLLANLKPRVLIFDEFHNALRGRARDVEAVFAFLRRIGRQYDISPVLIGEVAIYDFVNATSEMASRFDLVAVPRWQYDENYLMLLDSLEAALPLARTSDLSNEPMARRVFSISEGLIGEIIAIVTKAAVAAIRSGSERITRAGVDELRHVPISHRRNAALRESLL
;
A
#
# COMPACT_ATOMS: atom_id res chain seq x y z
N MET A 1 -12.16 -1.95 4.58
CA MET A 1 -11.35 -1.69 3.36
C MET A 1 -10.50 -0.45 3.60
N LEU A 2 -9.25 -0.45 3.15
CA LEU A 2 -8.34 0.69 3.20
C LEU A 2 -8.08 1.18 1.78
N VAL A 3 -8.69 2.30 1.40
CA VAL A 3 -8.73 2.75 0.00
C VAL A 3 -8.10 4.12 -0.14
N GLY A 4 -7.26 4.30 -1.16
CA GLY A 4 -6.62 5.59 -1.43
C GLY A 4 -5.66 5.54 -2.61
N PRO A 5 -5.07 6.69 -3.00
CA PRO A 5 -4.15 6.79 -4.13
C PRO A 5 -2.93 5.87 -4.01
N TYR A 6 -2.31 5.54 -5.14
CA TYR A 6 -1.04 4.83 -5.17
C TYR A 6 0.04 5.57 -4.35
N ALA A 7 0.99 4.81 -3.78
CA ALA A 7 2.10 5.33 -2.97
C ALA A 7 1.67 6.21 -1.77
N ASN A 8 0.46 6.00 -1.23
CA ASN A 8 -0.08 6.81 -0.15
C ASN A 8 -0.06 6.11 1.24
N GLY A 9 0.94 5.27 1.52
CA GLY A 9 1.16 4.69 2.85
C GLY A 9 0.22 3.53 3.26
N LYS A 10 -0.69 3.08 2.38
CA LYS A 10 -1.65 2.01 2.69
C LYS A 10 -0.99 0.69 3.11
N THR A 11 0.00 0.23 2.36
CA THR A 11 0.78 -0.99 2.68
C THR A 11 1.49 -0.84 4.03
N MET A 12 2.09 0.32 4.31
CA MET A 12 2.76 0.58 5.58
C MET A 12 1.79 0.54 6.77
N ILE A 13 0.57 1.06 6.63
CA ILE A 13 -0.47 0.95 7.68
C ILE A 13 -0.77 -0.53 7.97
N ALA A 14 -0.90 -1.35 6.92
CA ALA A 14 -1.19 -2.78 7.04
C ALA A 14 -0.05 -3.57 7.68
N GLU A 15 1.19 -3.31 7.24
CA GLU A 15 2.40 -3.93 7.79
C GLU A 15 2.59 -3.55 9.25
N ARG A 16 2.40 -2.27 9.60
CA ARG A 16 2.46 -1.82 10.98
C ARG A 16 1.44 -2.54 11.85
N PHE A 17 0.20 -2.66 11.40
CA PHE A 17 -0.84 -3.40 12.12
C PHE A 17 -0.45 -4.87 12.35
N ALA A 18 0.08 -5.56 11.33
CA ALA A 18 0.52 -6.95 11.47
C ALA A 18 1.72 -7.09 12.44
N VAL A 19 2.68 -6.16 12.41
CA VAL A 19 3.83 -6.14 13.33
C VAL A 19 3.37 -5.85 14.76
N GLU A 20 2.46 -4.91 14.97
CA GLU A 20 1.91 -4.60 16.29
C GLU A 20 1.12 -5.78 16.88
N HIS A 21 0.39 -6.54 16.05
CA HIS A 21 -0.25 -7.80 16.45
C HIS A 21 0.78 -8.83 16.94
N LEU A 22 1.87 -9.04 16.19
CA LEU A 22 2.93 -9.99 16.58
C LEU A 22 3.67 -9.58 17.85
N ARG A 23 3.73 -8.28 18.15
CA ARG A 23 4.33 -7.78 19.41
C ARG A 23 3.42 -7.99 20.62
N SER A 24 2.10 -7.95 20.42
CA SER A 24 1.09 -8.00 21.48
C SER A 24 0.53 -9.40 21.72
N SER A 25 0.69 -10.33 20.76
CA SER A 25 0.19 -11.70 20.85
C SER A 25 1.25 -12.72 20.39
N PRO A 26 1.49 -13.80 21.16
CA PRO A 26 2.40 -14.87 20.74
C PRO A 26 1.85 -15.69 19.57
N GLU A 27 0.54 -15.66 19.33
CA GLU A 27 -0.10 -16.37 18.22
C GLU A 27 -0.30 -15.43 17.01
N GLN A 28 0.30 -15.80 15.88
CA GLN A 28 0.10 -15.10 14.61
C GLN A 28 -1.30 -15.37 14.05
N ARG A 29 -2.19 -14.37 14.14
CA ARG A 29 -3.57 -14.44 13.63
C ARG A 29 -3.86 -13.43 12.51
N VAL A 30 -2.90 -12.57 12.21
CA VAL A 30 -2.98 -11.60 11.11
C VAL A 30 -2.00 -12.04 10.02
N TRP A 31 -2.50 -12.11 8.79
CA TRP A 31 -1.67 -12.43 7.61
C TRP A 31 -1.92 -11.42 6.51
N ILE A 32 -0.86 -11.09 5.77
CA ILE A 32 -0.92 -10.17 4.64
C ILE A 32 -0.60 -10.94 3.36
N ALA A 33 -1.53 -10.94 2.42
CA ALA A 33 -1.38 -11.48 1.08
C ALA A 33 -1.33 -10.35 0.06
N GLN A 34 -0.19 -10.24 -0.64
CA GLN A 34 -0.08 -9.31 -1.76
C GLN A 34 -0.70 -9.94 -3.01
N THR A 35 -1.80 -9.35 -3.46
CA THR A 35 -2.53 -9.75 -4.66
C THR A 35 -1.68 -9.44 -5.88
N ARG A 36 -1.17 -10.47 -6.55
CA ARG A 36 -0.34 -10.32 -7.74
C ARG A 36 -1.19 -10.06 -8.98
N GLU A 37 -0.53 -9.49 -9.98
CA GLU A 37 -1.03 -9.42 -11.35
C GLU A 37 -1.32 -10.83 -11.88
N GLY A 38 -2.49 -10.99 -12.51
CA GLY A 38 -2.97 -12.27 -13.01
C GLY A 38 -4.49 -12.32 -12.95
N ALA A 39 -5.14 -12.71 -14.05
CA ALA A 39 -6.60 -12.78 -14.09
C ALA A 39 -7.08 -14.10 -13.48
N GLY A 40 -7.94 -14.01 -12.47
CA GLY A 40 -8.77 -15.13 -12.05
C GLY A 40 -8.54 -15.67 -10.64
N LEU A 41 -9.46 -16.54 -10.21
CA LEU A 41 -9.47 -17.15 -8.89
C LEU A 41 -8.19 -17.94 -8.57
N GLY A 42 -7.57 -18.58 -9.57
CA GLY A 42 -6.33 -19.34 -9.39
C GLY A 42 -5.14 -18.50 -8.97
N HIS A 43 -4.98 -17.30 -9.53
CA HIS A 43 -3.93 -16.36 -9.13
C HIS A 43 -4.20 -15.78 -7.74
N PHE A 44 -5.47 -15.54 -7.43
CA PHE A 44 -5.89 -15.10 -6.10
C PHE A 44 -5.61 -16.17 -5.04
N TYR A 45 -5.89 -17.45 -5.30
CA TYR A 45 -5.52 -18.51 -4.36
C TYR A 45 -4.00 -18.67 -4.25
N ALA A 46 -3.27 -18.57 -5.36
CA ALA A 46 -1.80 -18.63 -5.34
C ALA A 46 -1.17 -17.49 -4.50
N SER A 47 -1.74 -16.28 -4.53
CA SER A 47 -1.24 -15.17 -3.71
C SER A 47 -1.41 -15.43 -2.22
N ILE A 48 -2.54 -16.02 -1.82
CA ILE A 48 -2.80 -16.40 -0.42
C ILE A 48 -1.89 -17.55 0.01
N LEU A 49 -1.79 -18.60 -0.79
CA LEU A 49 -0.91 -19.74 -0.49
C LEU A 49 0.54 -19.30 -0.29
N ARG A 50 1.04 -18.39 -1.13
CA ARG A 50 2.37 -17.81 -0.96
C ARG A 50 2.49 -17.02 0.36
N ALA A 51 1.47 -16.23 0.70
CA ALA A 51 1.45 -15.47 1.95
C ALA A 51 1.47 -16.38 3.19
N LEU A 52 0.76 -17.50 3.13
CA LEU A 52 0.74 -18.54 4.17
C LEU A 52 1.98 -19.45 4.12
N ARG A 53 2.99 -19.14 3.29
CA ARG A 53 4.24 -19.89 3.10
C ARG A 53 4.01 -21.36 2.71
N ALA A 54 2.95 -21.64 1.95
CA ALA A 54 2.63 -22.98 1.48
C ALA A 54 3.51 -23.41 0.29
N PRO A 55 3.95 -24.67 0.23
CA PRO A 55 4.68 -25.19 -0.92
C PRO A 55 3.77 -25.32 -2.16
N GLY A 56 4.32 -25.20 -3.36
CA GLY A 56 3.65 -25.65 -4.60
C GLY A 56 2.63 -24.70 -5.27
N GLY A 57 2.66 -23.40 -4.95
CA GLY A 57 1.58 -22.46 -5.33
C GLY A 57 1.34 -22.23 -6.84
N ASP A 58 2.33 -22.33 -7.72
CA ASP A 58 2.15 -21.85 -9.10
C ASP A 58 1.64 -22.94 -10.07
N ILE A 59 2.05 -24.20 -9.87
CA ILE A 59 1.82 -25.31 -10.82
C ILE A 59 0.44 -25.96 -10.67
N TRP A 60 -0.20 -25.81 -9.50
CA TRP A 60 -1.46 -26.51 -9.20
C TRP A 60 -2.67 -25.91 -9.92
N ASP A 61 -3.65 -26.77 -10.22
CA ASP A 61 -4.97 -26.31 -10.64
C ASP A 61 -5.71 -25.58 -9.50
N VAL A 62 -6.82 -24.92 -9.86
CA VAL A 62 -7.60 -24.11 -8.93
C VAL A 62 -8.24 -24.94 -7.81
N GLY A 63 -8.67 -26.18 -8.10
CA GLY A 63 -9.30 -27.07 -7.14
C GLY A 63 -8.32 -27.51 -6.05
N ARG A 64 -7.14 -27.98 -6.46
CA ARG A 64 -6.06 -28.35 -5.53
C ARG A 64 -5.59 -27.17 -4.68
N LYS A 65 -5.53 -25.97 -5.26
CA LYS A 65 -5.26 -24.73 -4.51
C LYS A 65 -6.34 -24.44 -3.47
N ALA A 66 -7.61 -24.66 -3.79
CA ALA A 66 -8.73 -24.45 -2.88
C ALA A 66 -8.66 -25.42 -1.68
N GLU A 67 -8.43 -26.71 -1.93
CA GLU A 67 -8.28 -27.73 -0.88
C GLU A 67 -7.11 -27.42 0.05
N GLN A 68 -5.94 -27.06 -0.51
CA GLN A 68 -4.79 -26.67 0.30
C GLN A 68 -5.12 -25.44 1.15
N LEU A 69 -5.81 -24.45 0.58
CA LEU A 69 -6.17 -23.24 1.28
C LEU A 69 -7.12 -23.54 2.44
N ASP A 70 -8.15 -24.36 2.23
CA ASP A 70 -9.06 -24.79 3.28
C ASP A 70 -8.33 -25.54 4.41
N HIS A 71 -7.39 -26.43 4.07
CA HIS A 71 -6.55 -27.10 5.06
C HIS A 71 -5.71 -26.10 5.88
N LEU A 72 -5.08 -25.12 5.23
CA LEU A 72 -4.29 -24.10 5.92
C LEU A 72 -5.13 -23.18 6.79
N LEU A 73 -6.30 -22.75 6.32
CA LEU A 73 -7.20 -21.89 7.10
C LEU A 73 -7.72 -22.61 8.35
N ALA A 74 -8.04 -23.91 8.24
CA ALA A 74 -8.47 -24.73 9.37
C ALA A 74 -7.37 -24.92 10.43
N ASN A 75 -6.10 -25.04 10.00
CA ASN A 75 -4.97 -25.27 10.89
C ASN A 75 -4.41 -23.98 11.50
N LEU A 76 -4.16 -22.96 10.66
CA LEU A 76 -3.58 -21.68 11.08
C LEU A 76 -4.59 -20.81 11.84
N LYS A 77 -5.89 -21.00 11.60
CA LYS A 77 -7.00 -20.25 12.22
C LYS A 77 -6.74 -18.73 12.24
N PRO A 78 -6.43 -18.12 11.08
CA PRO A 78 -6.25 -16.68 11.04
C PRO A 78 -7.54 -15.98 11.47
N ARG A 79 -7.41 -14.78 12.04
CA ARG A 79 -8.55 -13.90 12.36
C ARG A 79 -8.66 -12.74 11.39
N VAL A 80 -7.53 -12.33 10.80
CA VAL A 80 -7.49 -11.26 9.81
C VAL A 80 -6.65 -11.72 8.62
N LEU A 81 -7.23 -11.61 7.43
CA LEU A 81 -6.51 -11.75 6.16
C LEU A 81 -6.55 -10.42 5.42
N ILE A 82 -5.40 -9.79 5.30
CA ILE A 82 -5.22 -8.53 4.60
C ILE A 82 -4.82 -8.84 3.16
N PHE A 83 -5.57 -8.30 2.20
CA PHE A 83 -5.30 -8.41 0.77
C PHE A 83 -4.78 -7.07 0.28
N ASP A 84 -3.46 -6.96 0.16
CA ASP A 84 -2.83 -5.78 -0.42
C ASP A 84 -2.92 -5.81 -1.95
N GLU A 85 -2.99 -4.62 -2.55
CA GLU A 85 -3.17 -4.42 -3.99
C GLU A 85 -4.40 -5.20 -4.54
N PHE A 86 -5.49 -5.29 -3.77
CA PHE A 86 -6.65 -6.14 -4.06
C PHE A 86 -7.34 -5.81 -5.39
N HIS A 87 -7.19 -4.59 -5.89
CA HIS A 87 -7.68 -4.19 -7.22
C HIS A 87 -7.11 -5.07 -8.35
N ASN A 88 -5.96 -5.72 -8.14
CA ASN A 88 -5.42 -6.70 -9.09
C ASN A 88 -6.32 -7.94 -9.25
N ALA A 89 -7.01 -8.38 -8.19
CA ALA A 89 -7.98 -9.48 -8.26
C ALA A 89 -9.25 -9.09 -9.03
N LEU A 90 -9.49 -7.79 -9.23
CA LEU A 90 -10.67 -7.25 -9.89
C LEU A 90 -10.48 -7.04 -11.41
N ARG A 91 -9.28 -7.26 -11.95
CA ARG A 91 -8.96 -7.10 -13.38
C ARG A 91 -9.33 -8.32 -14.25
N GLY A 92 -9.98 -9.34 -13.68
CA GLY A 92 -10.37 -10.58 -14.35
C GLY A 92 -11.73 -10.53 -15.05
N ARG A 93 -12.23 -11.70 -15.49
CA ARG A 93 -13.59 -11.81 -16.03
C ARG A 93 -14.60 -11.63 -14.90
N ALA A 94 -15.81 -11.15 -15.21
CA ALA A 94 -16.88 -10.96 -14.21
C ALA A 94 -17.10 -12.20 -13.32
N ARG A 95 -17.18 -13.39 -13.93
CA ARG A 95 -17.29 -14.68 -13.21
C ARG A 95 -16.15 -14.94 -12.21
N ASP A 96 -14.94 -14.47 -12.52
CA ASP A 96 -13.79 -14.69 -11.66
C ASP A 96 -13.83 -13.73 -10.46
N VAL A 97 -14.23 -12.48 -10.71
CA VAL A 97 -14.46 -11.47 -9.67
C VAL A 97 -15.58 -11.92 -8.72
N GLU A 98 -16.68 -12.44 -9.26
CA GLU A 98 -17.77 -13.05 -8.48
C GLU A 98 -17.26 -14.21 -7.60
N ALA A 99 -16.40 -15.08 -8.15
CA ALA A 99 -15.83 -16.18 -7.40
C ALA A 99 -14.87 -15.72 -6.29
N VAL A 100 -14.09 -14.65 -6.52
CA VAL A 100 -13.26 -14.01 -5.48
C VAL A 100 -14.15 -13.47 -4.35
N PHE A 101 -15.23 -12.76 -4.67
CA PHE A 101 -16.16 -12.27 -3.64
C PHE A 101 -16.89 -13.40 -2.91
N ALA A 102 -17.27 -14.47 -3.63
CA ALA A 102 -17.83 -15.66 -3.01
C ALA A 102 -16.86 -16.31 -2.03
N PHE A 103 -15.57 -16.37 -2.36
CA PHE A 103 -14.53 -16.80 -1.44
C PHE A 103 -14.43 -15.91 -0.20
N LEU A 104 -14.42 -14.57 -0.37
CA LEU A 104 -14.36 -13.63 0.77
C LEU A 104 -15.55 -13.82 1.72
N ARG A 105 -16.76 -14.01 1.19
CA ARG A 105 -17.94 -14.32 2.00
C ARG A 105 -17.82 -15.66 2.73
N ARG A 106 -17.31 -16.68 2.03
CA ARG A 106 -17.14 -18.03 2.57
C ARG A 106 -16.17 -18.02 3.75
N ILE A 107 -15.00 -17.38 3.62
CA ILE A 107 -14.01 -17.38 4.70
C ILE A 107 -14.49 -16.64 5.95
N GLY A 108 -15.24 -15.55 5.78
CA GLY A 108 -15.82 -14.82 6.90
C GLY A 108 -16.87 -15.63 7.65
N ARG A 109 -17.69 -16.42 6.93
CA ARG A 109 -18.72 -17.26 7.55
C ARG A 109 -18.17 -18.55 8.13
N GLN A 110 -17.31 -19.26 7.40
CA GLN A 110 -16.89 -20.62 7.71
C GLN A 110 -15.73 -20.66 8.71
N TYR A 111 -14.78 -19.73 8.59
CA TYR A 111 -13.55 -19.71 9.39
C TYR A 111 -13.50 -18.53 10.36
N ASP A 112 -14.52 -17.65 10.36
CA ASP A 112 -14.57 -16.45 11.21
C ASP A 112 -13.32 -15.56 11.00
N ILE A 113 -13.00 -15.37 9.70
CA ILE A 113 -11.89 -14.54 9.22
C ILE A 113 -12.43 -13.19 8.76
N SER A 114 -11.85 -12.09 9.27
CA SER A 114 -12.12 -10.74 8.79
C SER A 114 -11.21 -10.41 7.59
N PRO A 115 -11.75 -10.31 6.35
CA PRO A 115 -10.98 -9.84 5.21
C PRO A 115 -10.76 -8.32 5.29
N VAL A 116 -9.54 -7.87 4.99
CA VAL A 116 -9.23 -6.44 4.83
C VAL A 116 -8.74 -6.22 3.40
N LEU A 117 -9.49 -5.46 2.61
CA LEU A 117 -9.13 -5.16 1.23
C LEU A 117 -8.40 -3.83 1.18
N ILE A 118 -7.19 -3.81 0.60
CA ILE A 118 -6.37 -2.62 0.46
C ILE A 118 -6.10 -2.35 -1.02
N GLY A 119 -6.22 -1.09 -1.43
CA GLY A 119 -5.88 -0.70 -2.80
C GLY A 119 -6.53 0.61 -3.25
N GLU A 120 -6.83 0.67 -4.55
CA GLU A 120 -7.36 1.87 -5.20
C GLU A 120 -8.89 1.97 -5.11
N VAL A 121 -9.41 3.13 -5.52
CA VAL A 121 -10.84 3.48 -5.45
C VAL A 121 -11.75 2.46 -6.13
N ALA A 122 -11.29 1.80 -7.19
CA ALA A 122 -12.06 0.76 -7.87
C ALA A 122 -12.60 -0.34 -6.92
N ILE A 123 -11.88 -0.66 -5.83
CA ILE A 123 -12.36 -1.64 -4.84
C ILE A 123 -13.70 -1.20 -4.23
N TYR A 124 -13.84 0.10 -3.95
CA TYR A 124 -15.08 0.67 -3.42
C TYR A 124 -16.24 0.42 -4.37
N ASP A 125 -16.05 0.67 -5.67
CA ASP A 125 -17.11 0.49 -6.68
C ASP A 125 -17.55 -0.97 -6.77
N PHE A 126 -16.60 -1.91 -6.80
CA PHE A 126 -16.91 -3.34 -6.85
C PHE A 126 -17.61 -3.86 -5.58
N VAL A 127 -17.21 -3.39 -4.40
CA VAL A 127 -17.85 -3.80 -3.14
C VAL A 127 -19.26 -3.22 -3.01
N ASN A 128 -19.45 -1.97 -3.43
CA ASN A 128 -20.76 -1.31 -3.37
C ASN A 128 -21.71 -1.69 -4.52
N ALA A 129 -21.24 -2.49 -5.50
CA ALA A 129 -22.10 -3.02 -6.56
C ALA A 129 -23.22 -3.93 -6.02
N THR A 130 -23.07 -4.49 -4.81
CA THR A 130 -24.12 -5.31 -4.15
C THR A 130 -24.26 -4.94 -2.67
N SER A 131 -25.49 -4.89 -2.17
CA SER A 131 -25.77 -4.60 -0.75
C SER A 131 -25.21 -5.68 0.19
N GLU A 132 -25.14 -6.93 -0.25
CA GLU A 132 -24.55 -8.03 0.51
C GLU A 132 -23.06 -7.80 0.79
N MET A 133 -22.31 -7.30 -0.19
CA MET A 133 -20.89 -7.00 0.00
C MET A 133 -20.69 -5.68 0.75
N ALA A 134 -21.47 -4.64 0.41
CA ALA A 134 -21.39 -3.34 1.06
C ALA A 134 -21.61 -3.44 2.58
N SER A 135 -22.58 -4.24 3.03
CA SER A 135 -22.87 -4.44 4.46
C SER A 135 -21.77 -5.17 5.25
N ARG A 136 -20.76 -5.75 4.58
CA ARG A 136 -19.68 -6.51 5.23
C ARG A 136 -18.39 -5.71 5.40
N PHE A 137 -18.29 -4.51 4.81
CA PHE A 137 -17.04 -3.79 4.72
C PHE A 137 -17.20 -2.31 5.07
N ASP A 138 -16.51 -1.88 6.13
CA ASP A 138 -16.35 -0.47 6.44
C ASP A 138 -15.26 0.17 5.55
N LEU A 139 -15.46 1.42 5.14
CA LEU A 139 -14.48 2.19 4.39
C LEU A 139 -13.59 3.01 5.32
N VAL A 140 -12.28 2.81 5.23
CA VAL A 140 -11.25 3.70 5.77
C VAL A 140 -10.54 4.33 4.58
N ALA A 141 -10.77 5.62 4.36
CA ALA A 141 -10.12 6.35 3.29
C ALA A 141 -8.72 6.83 3.71
N VAL A 142 -7.76 6.72 2.80
CA VAL A 142 -6.40 7.27 2.94
C VAL A 142 -6.20 8.32 1.85
N PRO A 143 -6.75 9.54 2.04
CA PRO A 143 -6.68 10.60 1.05
C PRO A 143 -5.25 11.13 0.92
N ARG A 144 -4.98 11.88 -0.15
CA ARG A 144 -3.71 12.62 -0.25
C ARG A 144 -3.57 13.56 0.94
N TRP A 145 -2.33 13.73 1.38
CA TRP A 145 -2.00 14.69 2.42
C TRP A 145 -2.40 16.09 1.98
N GLN A 146 -2.93 16.86 2.91
CA GLN A 146 -3.22 18.27 2.73
C GLN A 146 -2.07 19.10 3.30
N TYR A 147 -1.94 20.34 2.87
CA TYR A 147 -0.99 21.26 3.49
C TYR A 147 -1.58 21.76 4.81
N ASP A 148 -1.43 20.96 5.86
CA ASP A 148 -1.98 21.18 7.20
C ASP A 148 -0.95 20.89 8.30
N GLU A 149 -1.36 20.99 9.56
CA GLU A 149 -0.49 20.71 10.71
C GLU A 149 0.05 19.27 10.70
N ASN A 150 -0.76 18.29 10.27
CA ASN A 150 -0.32 16.89 10.19
C ASN A 150 0.84 16.76 9.17
N TYR A 151 0.75 17.44 8.03
CA TYR A 151 1.82 17.45 7.04
C TYR A 151 3.11 18.08 7.58
N LEU A 152 3.00 19.18 8.32
CA LEU A 152 4.18 19.80 8.95
C LEU A 152 4.80 18.87 10.01
N MET A 153 3.98 18.21 10.83
CA MET A 153 4.44 17.20 11.79
C MET A 153 5.11 15.99 11.12
N LEU A 154 4.64 15.58 9.94
CA LEU A 154 5.30 14.55 9.14
C LEU A 154 6.71 15.01 8.72
N LEU A 155 6.87 16.26 8.27
CA LEU A 155 8.17 16.80 7.90
C LEU A 155 9.13 16.86 9.10
N ASP A 156 8.65 17.29 10.26
CA ASP A 156 9.44 17.28 11.51
C ASP A 156 9.87 15.86 11.89
N SER A 157 8.95 14.90 11.77
CA SER A 157 9.23 13.49 12.05
C SER A 157 10.26 12.90 11.09
N LEU A 158 10.20 13.28 9.81
CA LEU A 158 11.20 12.89 8.82
C LEU A 158 12.55 13.52 9.14
N GLU A 159 12.58 14.81 9.46
CA GLU A 159 13.81 15.52 9.81
C GLU A 159 14.51 14.89 11.01
N ALA A 160 13.76 14.58 12.07
CA ALA A 160 14.29 13.92 13.26
C ALA A 160 14.86 12.52 12.99
N ALA A 161 14.39 11.85 11.93
CA ALA A 161 14.87 10.53 11.52
C ALA A 161 16.07 10.59 10.53
N LEU A 162 16.37 11.75 9.95
CA LEU A 162 17.47 11.90 9.00
C LEU A 162 18.83 12.00 9.70
N PRO A 163 19.88 11.35 9.19
CA PRO A 163 21.21 11.38 9.78
C PRO A 163 22.02 12.61 9.33
N LEU A 164 21.41 13.80 9.32
CA LEU A 164 22.09 15.04 8.91
C LEU A 164 22.65 15.77 10.13
N ALA A 165 23.89 16.27 10.02
CA ALA A 165 24.54 16.95 11.15
C ALA A 165 23.92 18.32 11.49
N ARG A 166 23.16 18.94 10.57
CA ARG A 166 22.56 20.26 10.75
C ARG A 166 21.06 20.22 10.49
N THR A 167 20.31 20.95 11.32
CA THR A 167 18.87 21.17 11.16
C THR A 167 18.57 21.73 9.77
N SER A 168 17.69 21.04 9.05
CA SER A 168 17.19 21.39 7.73
C SER A 168 16.01 22.35 7.79
N ASP A 169 15.23 22.31 8.89
CA ASP A 169 14.03 23.12 9.11
C ASP A 169 12.97 22.82 8.03
N LEU A 170 12.64 21.53 7.86
CA LEU A 170 11.78 21.06 6.77
C LEU A 170 10.36 21.60 6.85
N SER A 171 9.83 21.77 8.06
CA SER A 171 8.48 22.30 8.33
C SER A 171 8.38 23.82 8.15
N ASN A 172 9.50 24.52 7.92
CA ASN A 172 9.50 25.93 7.54
C ASN A 172 8.67 26.16 6.27
N GLU A 173 7.79 27.17 6.28
CA GLU A 173 6.78 27.38 5.23
C GLU A 173 7.36 27.34 3.80
N PRO A 174 8.39 28.14 3.43
CA PRO A 174 9.02 28.05 2.11
C PRO A 174 9.49 26.64 1.69
N MET A 175 10.04 25.86 2.62
CA MET A 175 10.51 24.50 2.34
C MET A 175 9.33 23.53 2.23
N ALA A 176 8.45 23.55 3.24
CA ALA A 176 7.27 22.71 3.31
C ALA A 176 6.38 22.91 2.09
N ARG A 177 6.06 24.15 1.71
CA ARG A 177 5.27 24.44 0.50
C ARG A 177 5.93 23.92 -0.75
N ARG A 178 7.26 24.01 -0.83
CA ARG A 178 8.00 23.54 -1.99
C ARG A 178 7.88 22.02 -2.11
N VAL A 179 8.21 21.27 -1.06
CA VAL A 179 8.11 19.80 -1.03
C VAL A 179 6.66 19.35 -1.29
N PHE A 180 5.68 20.01 -0.68
CA PHE A 180 4.26 19.71 -0.90
C PHE A 180 3.86 19.87 -2.37
N SER A 181 4.25 21.00 -2.99
CA SER A 181 3.92 21.31 -4.39
C SER A 181 4.48 20.26 -5.36
N ILE A 182 5.72 19.81 -5.18
CA ILE A 182 6.34 18.84 -6.11
C ILE A 182 5.96 17.39 -5.82
N SER A 183 5.53 17.07 -4.60
CA SER A 183 5.06 15.74 -4.20
C SER A 183 3.57 15.52 -4.47
N GLU A 184 2.81 16.58 -4.72
CA GLU A 184 1.36 16.55 -4.96
C GLU A 184 0.56 15.92 -3.80
N GLY A 185 1.09 16.03 -2.57
CA GLY A 185 0.47 15.48 -1.36
C GLY A 185 0.57 13.95 -1.23
N LEU A 186 1.43 13.29 -2.01
CA LEU A 186 1.66 11.84 -1.91
C LEU A 186 2.81 11.56 -0.95
N ILE A 187 2.55 10.83 0.14
CA ILE A 187 3.59 10.54 1.15
C ILE A 187 4.79 9.80 0.58
N GLY A 188 4.58 8.88 -0.37
CA GLY A 188 5.68 8.20 -1.06
C GLY A 188 6.60 9.17 -1.81
N GLU A 189 6.04 10.18 -2.47
CA GLU A 189 6.83 11.21 -3.15
C GLU A 189 7.48 12.18 -2.15
N ILE A 190 6.78 12.56 -1.08
CA ILE A 190 7.35 13.37 0.02
C ILE A 190 8.62 12.70 0.56
N ILE A 191 8.52 11.41 0.94
CA ILE A 191 9.65 10.63 1.45
C ILE A 191 10.76 10.53 0.39
N ALA A 192 10.42 10.25 -0.87
CA ALA A 192 11.40 10.13 -1.95
C ALA A 192 12.18 11.44 -2.19
N ILE A 193 11.49 12.59 -2.19
CA ILE A 193 12.10 13.91 -2.34
C ILE A 193 13.03 14.20 -1.17
N VAL A 194 12.54 14.06 0.07
CA VAL A 194 13.32 14.35 1.28
C VAL A 194 14.54 13.44 1.37
N THR A 195 14.39 12.16 1.08
CA THR A 195 15.50 11.19 1.08
C THR A 195 16.55 11.54 0.03
N LYS A 196 16.14 11.87 -1.20
CA LYS A 196 17.07 12.29 -2.27
C LYS A 196 17.80 13.58 -1.90
N ALA A 197 17.11 14.54 -1.30
CA ALA A 197 17.71 15.79 -0.83
C ALA A 197 18.72 15.54 0.30
N ALA A 198 18.40 14.67 1.25
CA ALA A 198 19.32 14.29 2.33
C ALA A 198 20.59 13.62 1.78
N VAL A 199 20.44 12.67 0.85
CA VAL A 199 21.58 12.00 0.20
C VAL A 199 22.45 13.01 -0.56
N ALA A 200 21.84 13.97 -1.26
CA ALA A 200 22.58 15.03 -1.96
C ALA A 200 23.34 15.94 -0.97
N ALA A 201 22.72 16.30 0.15
CA ALA A 201 23.32 17.12 1.19
C ALA A 201 24.53 16.44 1.89
N ILE A 202 24.44 15.14 2.12
CA ILE A 202 25.57 14.35 2.66
C ILE A 202 26.71 14.30 1.65
N ARG A 203 26.39 14.03 0.36
CA ARG A 203 27.41 13.93 -0.70
C ARG A 203 28.12 15.26 -0.98
N SER A 204 27.42 16.39 -0.86
CA SER A 204 28.03 17.72 -1.03
C SER A 204 28.75 18.21 0.22
N GLY A 205 28.59 17.54 1.36
CA GLY A 205 29.10 17.97 2.66
C GLY A 205 28.33 19.15 3.28
N SER A 206 27.19 19.55 2.72
CA SER A 206 26.35 20.60 3.32
C SER A 206 25.73 20.14 4.64
N GLU A 207 25.48 18.82 4.77
CA GLU A 207 24.88 18.18 5.95
C GLU A 207 23.56 18.83 6.40
N ARG A 208 22.85 19.45 5.43
CA ARG A 208 21.58 20.15 5.59
C ARG A 208 20.81 20.16 4.27
N ILE A 209 19.50 19.86 4.30
CA ILE A 209 18.62 20.07 3.15
C ILE A 209 18.29 21.57 3.05
N THR A 210 18.50 22.12 1.85
CA THR A 210 18.15 23.50 1.52
C THR A 210 17.15 23.51 0.37
N ARG A 211 16.37 24.59 0.25
CA ARG A 211 15.39 24.73 -0.84
C ARG A 211 16.07 24.65 -2.20
N ALA A 212 17.22 25.31 -2.36
CA ALA A 212 18.04 25.22 -3.56
C ALA A 212 18.45 23.77 -3.85
N GLY A 213 18.87 23.01 -2.84
CA GLY A 213 19.20 21.59 -2.99
C GLY A 213 18.00 20.73 -3.42
N VAL A 214 16.80 21.02 -2.92
CA VAL A 214 15.55 20.36 -3.38
C VAL A 214 15.25 20.72 -4.84
N ASP A 215 15.46 21.97 -5.24
CA ASP A 215 15.24 22.43 -6.61
C ASP A 215 16.24 21.81 -7.61
N GLU A 216 17.49 21.62 -7.20
CA GLU A 216 18.54 20.97 -7.98
C GLU A 216 18.25 19.49 -8.30
N LEU A 217 17.43 18.82 -7.48
CA LEU A 217 16.97 17.45 -7.76
C LEU A 217 16.19 17.34 -9.07
N ARG A 218 15.65 18.47 -9.59
CA ARG A 218 14.79 18.50 -10.79
C ARG A 218 13.68 17.46 -10.72
N HIS A 219 13.08 17.33 -9.54
CA HIS A 219 12.01 16.37 -9.32
C HIS A 219 10.82 16.68 -10.22
N VAL A 220 10.33 15.68 -10.95
CA VAL A 220 9.16 15.81 -11.82
C VAL A 220 7.94 15.27 -11.08
N PRO A 221 6.93 16.12 -10.76
CA PRO A 221 5.67 15.67 -10.17
C PRO A 221 5.03 14.54 -10.97
N ILE A 222 4.34 13.61 -10.31
CA ILE A 222 3.77 12.43 -10.97
C ILE A 222 2.83 12.83 -12.11
N SER A 223 1.97 13.82 -11.89
CA SER A 223 1.06 14.32 -12.93
C SER A 223 1.78 14.81 -14.19
N HIS A 224 3.01 15.29 -14.05
CA HIS A 224 3.82 15.81 -15.16
C HIS A 224 4.73 14.73 -15.79
N ARG A 225 4.96 13.58 -15.13
CA ARG A 225 5.84 12.51 -15.65
C ARG A 225 5.39 11.95 -17.00
N ARG A 226 4.08 11.87 -17.24
CA ARG A 226 3.52 11.39 -18.52
C ARG A 226 3.96 12.23 -19.72
N ASN A 227 4.24 13.52 -19.50
CA ASN A 227 4.64 14.49 -20.51
C ASN A 227 6.07 15.01 -20.27
N ALA A 228 6.86 14.34 -19.44
CA ALA A 228 8.20 14.82 -19.10
C ALA A 228 9.14 14.75 -20.30
N ALA A 229 10.09 15.69 -20.38
CA ALA A 229 11.16 15.70 -21.39
C ALA A 229 11.93 14.38 -21.49
N LEU A 230 11.92 13.55 -20.42
CA LEU A 230 12.48 12.20 -20.45
C LEU A 230 11.80 11.30 -21.50
N ARG A 231 10.49 11.48 -21.75
CA ARG A 231 9.76 10.80 -22.84
C ARG A 231 10.23 11.27 -24.20
N GLU A 232 10.51 12.56 -24.37
CA GLU A 232 11.04 13.12 -25.61
C GLU A 232 12.48 12.67 -25.88
N SER A 233 13.29 12.45 -24.85
CA SER A 233 14.64 11.86 -24.99
C SER A 233 14.65 10.35 -25.22
N LEU A 234 13.49 9.69 -25.10
CA LEU A 234 13.30 8.25 -25.34
C LEU A 234 12.56 7.98 -26.67
N LEU A 235 12.30 9.02 -27.46
CA LEU A 235 11.76 8.98 -28.82
C LEU A 235 12.86 9.40 -29.82
#